data_AF-A0A7X8QGL2-F1
#
_entry.id   AF-A0A7X8QGL2-F1
#
_cell.length_a   1.000
_cell.length_b   1.000
_cell.length_c   1.000
_cell.angle_alpha   90.00
_cell.angle_beta   90.00
_cell.angle_gamma   90.00
#
_symmetry.space_group_name_H-M   'P 1'
#
loop_
_entity.id
_entity.type
_entity.pdbx_description
1 polymer ?
#
loop_
_entity_poly.entity_id
_entity_poly.type
_entity_poly.pdbx_seq_one_letter_code
_entity_poly.pdbx_strand_id
1 'polypeptide(L)'
;MSENQINNLDVPEFDPEDIEKGKTMAGLAYILFFLPLIVCPDSSFGKFHANQGLLLLITGVVGTVVLSIIPIIGWILLPLFSLVLLVFVIIGLINGLQGKVKRLPLIGKFNIIK
;
A
#
# COMPACT_ATOMS: atom_id res chain seq x y z
N MET A 1 11.95 10.66 31.96
CA MET A 1 11.39 9.54 31.17
C MET A 1 11.19 10.09 29.77
N SER A 2 12.03 9.72 28.79
CA SER A 2 12.09 10.45 27.51
C SER A 2 10.86 10.15 26.64
N GLU A 3 10.37 11.17 25.93
CA GLU A 3 9.25 11.13 24.97
C GLU A 3 9.46 10.14 23.79
N ASN A 4 10.62 9.47 23.72
CA ASN A 4 11.04 8.63 22.61
C ASN A 4 10.54 7.17 22.67
N GLN A 5 9.73 6.81 23.66
CA GLN A 5 9.18 5.44 23.81
C GLN A 5 7.69 5.33 23.40
N ILE A 6 6.99 6.47 23.24
CA ILE A 6 5.52 6.47 23.00
C ILE A 6 5.18 6.31 21.51
N ASN A 7 6.14 6.49 20.60
CA ASN A 7 5.91 6.47 19.15
C ASN A 7 6.13 5.10 18.46
N ASN A 8 6.47 4.05 19.19
CA ASN A 8 6.88 2.75 18.63
C ASN A 8 5.80 1.65 18.66
N LEU A 9 4.54 1.98 18.94
CA LEU A 9 3.56 0.95 19.32
C LEU A 9 2.85 0.17 18.21
N ASP A 10 3.07 0.39 16.90
CA ASP A 10 2.23 -0.29 15.89
C ASP A 10 2.90 -0.69 14.55
N VAL A 11 4.23 -0.63 14.44
CA VAL A 11 4.93 -1.14 13.25
C VAL A 11 5.62 -2.45 13.66
N PRO A 12 5.23 -3.60 13.09
CA PRO A 12 5.96 -4.85 13.32
C PRO A 12 7.45 -4.61 13.08
N GLU A 13 8.31 -5.10 13.95
CA GLU A 13 9.73 -5.09 13.67
C GLU A 13 9.97 -6.06 12.50
N PHE A 14 10.51 -5.55 11.39
CA PHE A 14 10.76 -6.35 10.18
C PHE A 14 12.22 -6.79 10.18
N ASP A 15 12.44 -8.09 10.00
CA ASP A 15 13.78 -8.67 9.86
C ASP A 15 14.50 -8.04 8.64
N PRO A 16 15.71 -7.46 8.80
CA PRO A 16 16.49 -6.93 7.69
C PRO A 16 16.69 -7.93 6.55
N GLU A 17 16.81 -9.23 6.86
CA GLU A 17 16.96 -10.26 5.82
C GLU A 17 15.66 -10.46 5.00
N ASP A 18 14.50 -10.39 5.66
CA ASP A 18 13.18 -10.43 5.01
C ASP A 18 12.99 -9.23 4.07
N ILE A 19 13.38 -8.03 4.53
CA ILE A 19 13.32 -6.80 3.72
C ILE A 19 14.17 -6.94 2.45
N GLU A 20 15.43 -7.35 2.60
CA GLU A 20 16.37 -7.41 1.48
C GLU A 20 15.95 -8.43 0.43
N LYS A 21 15.44 -9.60 0.85
CA LYS A 21 14.92 -10.62 -0.07
C LYS A 21 13.56 -10.24 -0.67
N GLY A 22 12.72 -9.52 0.08
CA GLY A 22 11.34 -9.22 -0.28
C GLY A 22 11.11 -7.93 -1.08
N LYS A 23 12.06 -6.98 -1.10
CA LYS A 23 11.90 -5.63 -1.70
C LYS A 23 11.35 -5.59 -3.12
N THR A 24 11.78 -6.50 -3.99
CA THR A 24 11.27 -6.56 -5.36
C THR A 24 9.77 -6.90 -5.38
N MET A 25 9.37 -7.96 -4.67
CA MET A 25 7.95 -8.37 -4.62
C MET A 25 7.11 -7.32 -3.89
N ALA A 26 7.62 -6.74 -2.81
CA ALA A 26 6.97 -5.66 -2.08
C ALA A 26 6.72 -4.42 -2.94
N GLY A 27 7.68 -4.02 -3.78
CA GLY A 27 7.46 -2.95 -4.76
C GLY A 27 6.37 -3.31 -5.76
N LEU A 28 6.45 -4.50 -6.35
CA LEU A 28 5.49 -4.98 -7.34
C LEU A 28 4.07 -5.18 -6.78
N ALA A 29 3.90 -5.27 -5.47
CA ALA A 29 2.60 -5.35 -4.81
C ALA A 29 1.68 -4.15 -5.13
N TYR A 30 2.23 -2.99 -5.48
CA TYR A 30 1.43 -1.82 -5.85
C TYR A 30 0.93 -1.83 -7.30
N ILE A 31 1.45 -2.74 -8.11
CA ILE A 31 0.91 -3.07 -9.44
C ILE A 31 -0.03 -4.28 -9.31
N LEU A 32 0.38 -5.30 -8.55
CA LEU A 32 -0.36 -6.53 -8.37
C LEU A 32 -0.19 -7.06 -6.93
N PHE A 33 -1.16 -6.76 -6.07
CA PHE A 33 -1.04 -6.91 -4.61
C PHE A 33 -0.74 -8.33 -4.12
N PHE A 34 -1.15 -9.35 -4.86
CA PHE A 34 -0.98 -10.74 -4.44
C PHE A 34 0.38 -11.34 -4.80
N LEU A 35 1.26 -10.62 -5.51
CA LEU A 35 2.59 -11.14 -5.88
C LEU A 35 3.43 -11.59 -4.67
N PRO A 36 3.59 -10.77 -3.60
CA PRO A 36 4.29 -11.23 -2.39
C PRO A 36 3.63 -12.44 -1.74
N LEU A 37 2.30 -12.55 -1.79
CA LEU A 37 1.57 -13.64 -1.15
C LEU A 37 1.81 -15.00 -1.80
N ILE A 38 2.16 -15.01 -3.09
CA ILE A 38 2.46 -16.24 -3.84
C ILE A 38 3.96 -16.55 -3.79
N VAL A 39 4.80 -15.52 -3.97
CA VAL A 39 6.25 -15.71 -4.16
C VAL A 39 7.00 -15.80 -2.83
N CYS A 40 6.59 -15.03 -1.83
CA CYS A 40 7.19 -15.00 -0.50
C CYS A 40 6.11 -14.99 0.60
N PRO A 41 5.28 -16.05 0.70
CA PRO A 41 4.12 -16.10 1.60
C PRO A 41 4.46 -15.92 3.09
N ASP A 42 5.67 -16.26 3.50
CA ASP A 42 6.13 -16.13 4.89
C ASP A 42 6.75 -14.76 5.20
N SER A 43 6.93 -13.91 4.19
CA SER A 43 7.51 -12.56 4.33
C SER A 43 6.52 -11.62 5.00
N SER A 44 6.81 -11.20 6.23
CA SER A 44 5.99 -10.19 6.92
C SER A 44 6.07 -8.85 6.18
N PHE A 45 7.24 -8.50 5.66
CA PHE A 45 7.46 -7.30 4.84
C PHE A 45 6.67 -7.36 3.52
N GLY A 46 6.69 -8.51 2.84
CA GLY A 46 5.88 -8.75 1.65
C GLY A 46 4.38 -8.62 1.92
N LYS A 47 3.88 -9.22 3.01
CA LYS A 47 2.48 -9.10 3.44
C LYS A 47 2.07 -7.66 3.78
N PHE A 48 2.97 -6.87 4.37
CA PHE A 48 2.70 -5.46 4.62
C PHE A 48 2.43 -4.70 3.31
N HIS A 49 3.28 -4.87 2.31
CA HIS A 49 3.12 -4.21 1.01
C HIS A 49 1.95 -4.78 0.19
N ALA A 50 1.67 -6.09 0.31
CA ALA A 50 0.47 -6.71 -0.24
C ALA A 50 -0.82 -6.09 0.34
N ASN A 51 -0.85 -5.83 1.65
CA ASN A 51 -1.96 -5.11 2.29
C ASN A 51 -2.16 -3.71 1.72
N GLN A 52 -1.08 -2.94 1.55
CA GLN A 52 -1.16 -1.59 1.00
C GLN A 52 -1.61 -1.60 -0.47
N GLY A 53 -1.11 -2.54 -1.28
CA GLY A 53 -1.57 -2.75 -2.66
C GLY A 53 -3.05 -3.14 -2.74
N LEU A 54 -3.53 -4.00 -1.84
CA LEU A 54 -4.94 -4.40 -1.76
C LEU A 54 -5.84 -3.22 -1.40
N LEU A 55 -5.45 -2.40 -0.41
CA LEU A 55 -6.19 -1.20 -0.04
C LEU A 55 -6.23 -0.17 -1.17
N LEU A 56 -5.14 -0.04 -1.92
CA LEU A 56 -5.10 0.81 -3.11
C LEU A 56 -6.06 0.32 -4.20
N LEU A 57 -6.11 -0.99 -4.45
CA LEU A 57 -7.06 -1.61 -5.38
C LEU A 57 -8.51 -1.37 -4.93
N ILE A 58 -8.84 -1.65 -3.67
CA ILE A 58 -10.18 -1.43 -3.11
C ILE A 58 -10.59 0.04 -3.24
N THR A 59 -9.70 0.96 -2.87
CA THR A 59 -9.93 2.40 -3.00
C THR A 59 -10.22 2.77 -4.46
N GLY A 60 -9.41 2.25 -5.40
CA GLY A 60 -9.59 2.52 -6.81
C GLY A 60 -10.92 2.02 -7.36
N VAL A 61 -11.31 0.79 -7.03
CA VAL A 61 -12.59 0.20 -7.47
C VAL A 61 -13.77 0.97 -6.87
N VAL A 62 -13.79 1.14 -5.54
CA VAL A 62 -14.90 1.81 -4.84
C VAL A 62 -15.02 3.27 -5.29
N GLY A 63 -13.92 4.01 -5.35
CA GLY A 63 -13.92 5.41 -5.76
C GLY A 63 -14.37 5.58 -7.21
N THR A 64 -13.91 4.72 -8.13
CA THR A 64 -14.34 4.76 -9.54
C THR A 64 -15.83 4.48 -9.68
N VAL A 65 -16.34 3.43 -9.01
CA VAL A 65 -17.77 3.10 -9.03
C VAL A 65 -18.61 4.26 -8.49
N VAL A 66 -18.28 4.79 -7.30
CA VAL A 66 -19.02 5.90 -6.69
C VAL A 66 -19.02 7.14 -7.58
N LEU A 67 -17.86 7.56 -8.11
CA LEU A 67 -17.77 8.73 -8.97
C LEU A 67 -18.46 8.55 -10.32
N SER A 68 -18.46 7.34 -10.89
CA SER A 68 -19.12 7.08 -12.18
C SER A 68 -20.65 7.24 -12.15
N ILE A 69 -21.28 7.02 -10.98
CA ILE A 69 -22.73 7.15 -10.79
C ILE A 69 -23.17 8.62 -10.77
N ILE A 70 -22.27 9.56 -10.43
CA ILE A 70 -22.58 10.98 -10.33
C ILE A 70 -22.30 11.66 -11.68
N PRO A 71 -23.33 12.03 -12.47
CA PRO A 71 -23.13 12.62 -13.80
C PRO A 71 -22.45 13.99 -13.69
N ILE A 72 -21.69 14.35 -14.73
CA ILE A 72 -20.96 15.62 -14.88
C ILE A 72 -19.86 15.80 -13.84
N ILE A 73 -20.20 16.01 -12.56
CA ILE A 73 -19.23 16.27 -11.48
C ILE A 73 -18.33 15.05 -11.26
N GLY A 74 -18.92 13.85 -11.13
CA GLY A 74 -18.15 12.64 -10.92
C GLY A 74 -17.21 12.35 -12.09
N TRP A 75 -17.66 12.59 -13.32
CA TRP A 75 -16.84 12.41 -14.53
C TRP A 75 -15.67 13.38 -14.62
N ILE A 76 -15.84 14.63 -14.17
CA ILE A 76 -14.75 15.61 -14.08
C ILE A 76 -13.74 15.22 -12.99
N LEU A 77 -14.22 14.64 -11.87
CA LEU A 77 -13.35 14.23 -10.77
C LEU A 77 -12.62 12.90 -11.01
N LEU A 78 -13.16 11.99 -11.83
CA LEU A 78 -12.54 10.72 -12.17
C LEU A 78 -11.07 10.83 -12.66
N PRO A 79 -10.70 11.70 -13.62
CA PRO A 79 -9.30 11.83 -14.05
C PRO A 79 -8.39 12.41 -12.96
N LEU A 80 -8.90 13.27 -12.07
CA LEU A 80 -8.12 13.76 -10.95
C LEU A 80 -7.91 12.66 -9.90
N PHE A 81 -8.95 11.88 -9.63
CA PHE A 81 -8.90 10.73 -8.73
C PHE A 81 -7.91 9.68 -9.24
N SER A 82 -7.90 9.36 -10.53
CA SER A 82 -6.94 8.41 -11.10
C SER A 82 -5.49 8.90 -11.00
N LEU A 83 -5.25 10.21 -11.12
CA LEU A 83 -3.93 10.80 -10.91
C LEU A 83 -3.47 10.64 -9.45
N VAL A 84 -4.37 10.83 -8.47
CA VAL A 84 -4.06 10.59 -7.05
C VAL A 84 -3.71 9.12 -6.79
N LEU A 85 -4.46 8.18 -7.37
CA LEU A 85 -4.14 6.75 -7.26
C LEU A 85 -2.79 6.43 -7.89
N LEU A 86 -2.48 7.00 -9.05
CA LEU A 86 -1.18 6.81 -9.72
C LEU A 86 -0.02 7.29 -8.84
N VAL A 87 -0.17 8.44 -8.16
CA VAL A 87 0.82 8.92 -7.19
C VAL A 87 1.02 7.91 -6.06
N PHE A 88 -0.05 7.31 -5.54
CA PHE A 88 0.05 6.27 -4.52
C PHE A 88 0.70 4.98 -5.04
N VAL A 89 0.43 4.56 -6.28
CA VAL A 89 1.16 3.44 -6.91
C VAL A 89 2.65 3.73 -6.93
N ILE A 90 3.06 4.92 -7.40
CA ILE A 90 4.48 5.28 -7.54
C ILE A 90 5.17 5.36 -6.18
N ILE A 91 4.59 6.06 -5.19
CA ILE A 91 5.17 6.18 -3.85
C ILE A 91 5.25 4.80 -3.18
N GLY A 92 4.21 3.98 -3.32
CA GLY A 92 4.19 2.62 -2.82
C GLY A 92 5.30 1.76 -3.42
N LEU A 93 5.38 1.74 -4.75
CA LEU A 93 6.39 1.02 -5.52
C LEU A 93 7.81 1.41 -5.07
N ILE A 94 8.11 2.71 -5.00
CA ILE A 94 9.42 3.21 -4.56
C ILE A 94 9.71 2.78 -3.13
N ASN A 95 8.74 2.90 -2.22
CA ASN A 95 8.93 2.48 -0.83
C ASN A 95 9.21 0.97 -0.72
N GLY A 96 8.45 0.13 -1.43
CA GLY A 96 8.67 -1.32 -1.44
C GLY A 96 10.04 -1.71 -2.00
N LEU A 97 10.43 -1.15 -3.14
CA LEU A 97 11.73 -1.40 -3.76
C LEU A 97 12.92 -0.89 -2.91
N GLN A 98 12.69 0.12 -2.07
CA GLN A 98 13.69 0.66 -1.15
C GLN A 98 13.66 0.03 0.25
N GLY A 99 12.86 -1.02 0.46
CA GLY A 99 12.77 -1.69 1.77
C GLY A 99 12.09 -0.84 2.86
N LYS A 100 11.32 0.19 2.47
CA LYS A 100 10.70 1.14 3.40
C LYS A 100 9.28 0.74 3.75
N VAL A 101 9.05 0.48 5.03
CA VAL A 101 7.73 0.21 5.58
C VAL A 101 7.00 1.52 5.84
N LYS A 102 6.33 2.03 4.80
CA LYS A 102 5.52 3.25 4.88
C LYS A 102 4.13 2.99 4.34
N ARG A 103 3.12 3.25 5.19
CA ARG A 103 1.70 3.17 4.80
C ARG A 103 1.37 4.27 3.80
N LEU A 104 0.49 3.97 2.85
CA LEU A 104 -0.01 5.00 1.93
C LEU A 104 -0.80 6.05 2.72
N PRO A 105 -0.61 7.35 2.43
CA PRO A 105 -1.40 8.40 3.05
C PRO A 105 -2.90 8.16 2.83
N LEU A 106 -3.71 8.54 3.82
CA LEU A 106 -5.18 8.48 3.81
C LEU A 106 -5.79 7.07 3.82
N ILE A 107 -5.29 6.13 3.00
CA ILE A 107 -5.91 4.81 2.78
C ILE A 107 -5.18 3.65 3.48
N GLY A 108 -3.92 3.84 3.85
CA GLY A 108 -3.03 2.75 4.27
C GLY A 108 -3.18 2.25 5.71
N LYS A 109 -4.16 2.76 6.48
CA LYS A 109 -4.25 2.55 7.94
C LYS A 109 -4.70 1.15 8.36
N PHE A 110 -5.29 0.38 7.46
CA PHE A 110 -5.86 -0.92 7.78
C PHE A 110 -4.92 -2.08 7.41
N ASN A 111 -5.12 -3.24 8.04
CA ASN A 111 -4.47 -4.50 7.68
C ASN A 111 -5.58 -5.55 7.47
N ILE A 112 -5.72 -6.05 6.24
CA ILE A 112 -6.74 -7.03 5.85
C ILE A 112 -6.14 -8.45 5.83
N ILE A 113 -4.93 -8.59 5.30
CA ILE A 113 -4.15 -9.83 5.25
C ILE A 113 -3.35 -9.95 6.55
N LYS A 114 -3.46 -11.10 7.22
CA LYS A 114 -2.76 -11.44 8.47
C LYS A 114 -1.52 -12.30 8.23
#